data_AF-A0A7C5X7Y5-F1
#
_entry.id   AF-A0A7C5X7Y5-F1
#
_cell.length_a   1.000
_cell.length_b   1.000
_cell.length_c   1.000
_cell.angle_alpha   90.00
_cell.angle_beta   90.00
_cell.angle_gamma   90.00
#
_symmetry.space_group_name_H-M   'P 1'
#
loop_
_entity.id
_entity.type
_entity.pdbx_description
1 polymer ?
#
loop_
_entity_poly.entity_id
_entity_poly.type
_entity_poly.pdbx_seq_one_letter_code
_entity_poly.pdbx_strand_id
1 'polypeptide(L)'
;MAMVIETPDLRVFVDPSAALAPVRFGLPPHEAELRALAESASRIASELADVDVVVVTHYHYDHHDPGRLVPVDLYSSKVVLVKDPSRNINVSQRIRASRFLKLLRGVGARVEVADGVERVFGRTRLVFSKPVQHGNTPKLGYVLAVRVEYGGESVSFSSDVEGPLDTYVVDFMCGSRVAVVDGPPTYLVGRAYSEGDVRVALENLARLASCVETLVVDHHLIRDLNYVELFREVERSTGRSPRTAAELAGLKPNLLEARRRELYGVSEEE
;
A
#
# COMPACT_ATOMS: atom_id res chain seq x y z
N MET A 1 3.75 0.18 0.40
CA MET A 1 3.63 -1.15 1.07
C MET A 1 3.73 -2.24 0.01
N ALA A 2 4.37 -3.38 0.31
CA ALA A 2 4.55 -4.49 -0.63
C ALA A 2 4.04 -5.81 -0.02
N MET A 3 3.30 -6.62 -0.78
CA MET A 3 2.69 -7.86 -0.29
C MET A 3 2.61 -8.94 -1.37
N VAL A 4 2.90 -10.19 -1.00
CA VAL A 4 2.63 -11.37 -1.84
C VAL A 4 1.36 -12.06 -1.34
N ILE A 5 0.45 -12.37 -2.26
CA ILE A 5 -0.76 -13.15 -2.02
C ILE A 5 -0.65 -14.42 -2.85
N GLU A 6 -0.66 -15.56 -2.17
CA GLU A 6 -0.52 -16.87 -2.80
C GLU A 6 -1.83 -17.65 -2.74
N THR A 7 -2.17 -18.26 -3.86
CA THR A 7 -3.31 -19.16 -4.04
C THR A 7 -2.79 -20.44 -4.72
N PRO A 8 -3.53 -21.57 -4.68
CA PRO A 8 -3.09 -22.80 -5.34
C PRO A 8 -2.81 -22.67 -6.85
N ASP A 9 -3.40 -21.68 -7.52
CA ASP A 9 -3.25 -21.49 -8.97
C ASP A 9 -2.32 -20.30 -9.33
N LEU A 10 -1.96 -19.44 -8.36
CA LEU A 10 -1.32 -18.15 -8.67
C LEU A 10 -0.62 -17.53 -7.45
N ARG A 11 0.58 -16.97 -7.69
CA ARG A 11 1.28 -16.10 -6.74
C ARG A 11 1.32 -14.66 -7.28
N VAL A 12 0.69 -13.74 -6.54
CA VAL A 12 0.50 -12.33 -6.92
C VAL A 12 1.35 -11.43 -6.05
N PHE A 13 2.18 -10.57 -6.65
CA PHE A 13 2.90 -9.53 -5.90
C PHE A 13 2.24 -8.18 -6.13
N VAL A 14 1.69 -7.59 -5.07
CA VAL A 14 1.17 -6.23 -5.08
C VAL A 14 2.27 -5.25 -4.64
N ASP A 15 2.54 -4.27 -5.50
CA ASP A 15 3.42 -3.12 -5.28
C ASP A 15 4.84 -3.50 -4.79
N PRO A 16 5.62 -4.24 -5.59
CA PRO A 16 6.95 -4.74 -5.22
C PRO A 16 8.01 -3.63 -5.20
N SER A 17 7.91 -2.73 -4.23
CA SER A 17 8.88 -1.66 -4.01
C SER A 17 8.92 -1.19 -2.56
N ALA A 18 9.93 -0.40 -2.24
CA ALA A 18 10.07 0.31 -0.99
C ALA A 18 10.83 1.63 -1.24
N ALA A 19 10.45 2.68 -0.52
CA ALA A 19 11.18 3.94 -0.51
C ALA A 19 11.16 4.56 0.87
N LEU A 20 12.12 5.47 1.12
CA LEU A 20 12.19 6.26 2.34
C LEU A 20 11.81 7.71 2.04
N ALA A 21 11.14 8.36 2.98
CA ALA A 21 10.94 9.80 2.90
C ALA A 21 12.31 10.51 2.87
N PRO A 22 12.61 11.32 1.83
CA PRO A 22 13.93 11.93 1.67
C PRO A 22 14.27 12.90 2.80
N VAL A 23 13.24 13.50 3.41
CA VAL A 23 13.36 14.35 4.60
C VAL A 23 12.15 14.11 5.50
N ARG A 24 12.39 13.91 6.79
CA ARG A 24 11.37 13.81 7.84
C ARG A 24 11.92 14.51 9.08
N PHE A 25 11.11 15.40 9.67
CA PHE A 25 11.55 16.27 10.78
C PHE A 25 12.80 17.12 10.46
N GLY A 26 13.02 17.46 9.18
CA GLY A 26 14.23 18.16 8.74
C GLY A 26 15.47 17.27 8.61
N LEU A 27 15.36 15.96 8.86
CA LEU A 27 16.46 15.00 8.87
C LEU A 27 16.40 14.06 7.66
N PRO A 28 17.55 13.76 7.02
CA PRO A 28 17.62 12.73 5.98
C PRO A 28 17.48 11.32 6.58
N PRO A 29 17.22 10.29 5.77
CA PRO A 29 17.15 8.91 6.26
C PRO A 29 18.37 8.51 7.09
N HIS A 30 18.13 7.91 8.25
CA HIS A 30 19.18 7.41 9.14
C HIS A 30 19.79 6.10 8.59
N GLU A 31 21.00 5.74 9.02
CA GLU A 31 21.68 4.50 8.61
C GLU A 31 20.83 3.25 8.90
N ALA A 32 20.09 3.24 10.01
CA ALA A 32 19.16 2.16 10.34
C ALA A 32 18.03 2.03 9.29
N GLU A 33 17.50 3.15 8.78
CA GLU A 33 16.48 3.16 7.73
C GLU A 33 17.06 2.69 6.39
N LEU A 34 18.30 3.10 6.07
CA LEU A 34 18.99 2.66 4.85
C LEU A 34 19.27 1.16 4.85
N ARG A 35 19.67 0.59 6.00
CA ARG A 35 19.84 -0.86 6.16
C ARG A 35 18.51 -1.60 6.00
N ALA A 36 17.46 -1.13 6.66
CA ALA A 36 16.12 -1.71 6.52
C ALA A 36 15.63 -1.66 5.06
N LEU A 37 15.85 -0.55 4.35
CA LEU A 37 15.51 -0.42 2.94
C LEU A 37 16.26 -1.43 2.07
N ALA A 38 17.57 -1.62 2.30
CA ALA A 38 18.37 -2.59 1.55
C ALA A 38 17.89 -4.04 1.80
N GLU A 39 17.59 -4.38 3.06
CA GLU A 39 17.03 -5.70 3.42
C GLU A 39 15.65 -5.91 2.79
N SER A 40 14.76 -4.92 2.86
CA SER A 40 13.45 -4.97 2.22
C SER A 40 13.56 -5.11 0.70
N ALA A 41 14.43 -4.34 0.05
CA ALA A 41 14.66 -4.43 -1.39
C ALA A 41 15.18 -5.81 -1.81
N SER A 42 16.08 -6.41 -1.03
CA SER A 42 16.57 -7.77 -1.29
C SER A 42 15.45 -8.81 -1.17
N ARG A 43 14.58 -8.69 -0.17
CA ARG A 43 13.42 -9.59 -0.01
C ARG A 43 12.42 -9.40 -1.14
N ILE A 44 12.10 -8.15 -1.48
CA ILE A 44 11.21 -7.82 -2.61
C ILE A 44 11.76 -8.41 -3.92
N ALA A 45 13.06 -8.26 -4.20
CA ALA A 45 13.67 -8.85 -5.39
C ALA A 45 13.57 -10.39 -5.39
N SER A 46 13.82 -11.03 -4.25
CA SER A 46 13.69 -12.49 -4.11
C SER A 46 12.26 -12.96 -4.37
N GLU A 47 11.27 -12.30 -3.77
CA GLU A 47 9.86 -12.64 -3.94
C GLU A 47 9.39 -12.38 -5.37
N LEU A 48 9.80 -11.26 -5.97
CA LEU A 48 9.44 -10.89 -7.33
C LEU A 48 9.97 -11.90 -8.36
N ALA A 49 11.12 -12.52 -8.11
CA ALA A 49 11.63 -13.59 -8.98
C ALA A 49 10.62 -14.74 -9.10
N ASP A 50 9.90 -15.06 -8.03
CA ASP A 50 9.03 -16.23 -7.86
C ASP A 50 7.54 -15.85 -7.76
N VAL A 51 7.07 -14.91 -8.58
CA VAL A 51 5.63 -14.61 -8.76
C VAL A 51 5.18 -14.71 -10.21
N ASP A 52 3.90 -15.01 -10.44
CA ASP A 52 3.32 -15.12 -11.77
C ASP A 52 2.81 -13.77 -12.30
N VAL A 53 2.19 -13.01 -11.39
CA VAL A 53 1.50 -11.75 -11.68
C VAL A 53 1.98 -10.68 -10.73
N VAL A 54 2.24 -9.50 -11.27
CA VAL A 54 2.56 -8.30 -10.51
C VAL A 54 1.43 -7.30 -10.66
N VAL A 55 1.04 -6.68 -9.55
CA VAL A 55 0.07 -5.58 -9.52
C VAL A 55 0.80 -4.31 -9.14
N VAL A 56 0.59 -3.23 -9.90
CA VAL A 56 1.04 -1.88 -9.55
C VAL A 56 -0.17 -0.96 -9.44
N THR A 57 -0.52 -0.63 -8.20
CA THR A 57 -1.74 0.09 -7.84
C THR A 57 -1.69 1.56 -8.20
N HIS A 58 -0.50 2.16 -8.17
CA HIS A 58 -0.21 3.53 -8.61
C HIS A 58 1.30 3.76 -8.75
N TYR A 59 1.71 4.97 -9.15
CA TYR A 59 3.07 5.24 -9.61
C TYR A 59 3.96 6.01 -8.63
N HIS A 60 3.73 5.90 -7.32
CA HIS A 60 4.73 6.32 -6.32
C HIS A 60 5.86 5.30 -6.19
N TYR A 61 7.07 5.76 -5.84
CA TYR A 61 8.27 4.92 -5.91
C TYR A 61 8.35 3.87 -4.80
N ASP A 62 7.54 3.99 -3.76
CA ASP A 62 7.28 2.98 -2.76
C ASP A 62 6.28 1.90 -3.21
N HIS A 63 5.81 1.95 -4.47
CA HIS A 63 4.91 0.96 -5.09
C HIS A 63 5.47 0.32 -6.36
N HIS A 64 6.34 1.04 -7.08
CA HIS A 64 7.15 0.48 -8.18
C HIS A 64 8.58 0.99 -8.12
N ASP A 65 9.52 0.18 -8.61
CA ASP A 65 10.92 0.55 -8.70
C ASP A 65 11.40 0.49 -10.17
N PRO A 66 11.91 1.60 -10.75
CA PRO A 66 12.36 1.63 -12.14
C PRO A 66 13.82 1.16 -12.31
N GLY A 67 14.26 0.14 -11.55
CA GLY A 67 15.61 -0.42 -11.61
C GLY A 67 16.64 0.27 -10.72
N ARG A 68 16.20 0.95 -9.65
CA ARG A 68 17.06 1.57 -8.64
C ARG A 68 17.48 0.56 -7.57
N LEU A 69 16.52 -0.11 -6.93
CA LEU A 69 16.78 -1.08 -5.86
C LEU A 69 16.37 -2.50 -6.26
N VAL A 70 15.32 -2.62 -7.08
CA VAL A 70 14.78 -3.90 -7.55
C VAL A 70 15.10 -4.04 -9.05
N PRO A 71 15.81 -5.09 -9.48
CA PRO A 71 16.17 -5.27 -10.88
C PRO A 71 14.94 -5.45 -11.79
N VAL A 72 14.88 -4.71 -12.90
CA VAL A 72 13.73 -4.73 -13.82
C VAL A 72 13.62 -6.04 -14.60
N ASP A 73 14.75 -6.71 -14.86
CA ASP A 73 14.81 -8.01 -15.52
C ASP A 73 14.00 -9.10 -14.80
N LEU A 74 13.76 -8.95 -13.50
CA LEU A 74 12.87 -9.82 -12.74
C LEU A 74 11.41 -9.77 -13.24
N TYR A 75 11.00 -8.75 -13.98
CA TYR A 75 9.66 -8.68 -14.57
C TYR A 75 9.53 -9.47 -15.89
N SER A 76 10.63 -10.04 -16.40
CA SER A 76 10.61 -10.73 -17.69
C SER A 76 9.61 -11.88 -17.70
N SER A 77 8.83 -11.99 -18.78
CA SER A 77 7.76 -12.99 -18.98
C SER A 77 6.59 -12.93 -17.98
N LYS A 78 6.56 -11.97 -17.05
CA LYS A 78 5.47 -11.81 -16.08
C LYS A 78 4.34 -10.96 -16.64
N VAL A 79 3.15 -11.16 -16.08
CA VAL A 79 1.99 -10.28 -16.34
C VAL A 79 2.02 -9.16 -15.31
N VAL A 80 2.01 -7.91 -15.77
CA VAL A 80 2.02 -6.72 -14.91
C VAL A 80 0.72 -5.96 -15.11
N LEU A 81 -0.16 -6.06 -14.12
CA LEU A 81 -1.45 -5.40 -14.06
C LEU A 81 -1.27 -4.02 -13.41
N VAL A 82 -1.50 -2.95 -14.17
CA VAL A 82 -1.17 -1.59 -13.75
C VAL A 82 -2.38 -0.68 -13.75
N LYS A 83 -2.38 0.30 -12.84
CA LYS A 83 -3.22 1.51 -12.96
C LYS A 83 -3.05 2.15 -14.33
N ASP A 84 -4.15 2.61 -14.96
CA ASP A 84 -4.12 3.28 -16.26
C ASP A 84 -3.13 4.47 -16.22
N PRO A 85 -2.08 4.48 -17.06
CA PRO A 85 -1.03 5.50 -17.04
C PRO A 85 -1.46 6.81 -17.72
N SER A 86 -2.67 6.87 -18.29
CA SER A 86 -3.20 7.98 -19.08
C SER A 86 -4.46 8.62 -18.48
N ARG A 87 -5.25 7.87 -17.71
CA ARG A 87 -6.52 8.31 -17.13
C ARG A 87 -6.48 8.35 -15.61
N ASN A 88 -7.17 9.32 -15.01
CA ASN A 88 -7.24 9.49 -13.55
C ASN A 88 -5.83 9.43 -12.94
N ILE A 89 -4.93 10.28 -13.43
CA ILE A 89 -3.52 10.28 -13.07
C ILE A 89 -2.97 11.71 -13.13
N ASN A 90 -2.15 12.08 -12.15
CA ASN A 90 -1.49 13.38 -12.16
C ASN A 90 -0.22 13.37 -13.04
N VAL A 91 0.35 14.55 -13.29
CA VAL A 91 1.51 14.71 -14.19
C VAL A 91 2.73 13.92 -13.70
N SER A 92 3.02 13.98 -12.41
CA SER A 92 4.18 13.31 -11.80
C SER A 92 4.08 11.79 -11.96
N GLN A 93 2.93 11.22 -11.61
CA GLN A 93 2.66 9.79 -11.75
C GLN A 93 2.69 9.36 -13.23
N ARG A 94 2.18 10.17 -14.16
CA ARG A 94 2.26 9.89 -15.60
C ARG A 94 3.69 9.83 -16.13
N ILE A 95 4.58 10.72 -15.66
CA ILE A 95 6.00 10.70 -16.01
C ILE A 95 6.66 9.41 -15.48
N ARG A 96 6.40 9.07 -14.21
CA ARG A 96 6.91 7.85 -13.57
C ARG A 96 6.43 6.60 -14.28
N ALA A 97 5.14 6.53 -14.61
CA ALA A 97 4.53 5.47 -15.39
C ALA A 97 5.20 5.31 -16.75
N SER A 98 5.35 6.40 -17.51
CA SER A 98 6.00 6.36 -18.83
C SER A 98 7.41 5.76 -18.77
N ARG A 99 8.22 6.18 -17.77
CA ARG A 99 9.56 5.63 -17.54
C ARG A 99 9.50 4.13 -17.22
N PHE A 100 8.70 3.75 -16.23
CA PHE A 100 8.62 2.37 -15.75
C PHE A 100 8.10 1.42 -16.83
N LEU A 101 7.00 1.78 -17.51
CA LEU A 101 6.41 0.97 -18.57
C LEU A 101 7.33 0.81 -19.79
N LYS A 102 8.19 1.79 -20.08
CA LYS A 102 9.23 1.64 -21.12
C LYS A 102 10.25 0.56 -20.74
N LEU A 103 10.65 0.51 -19.47
CA LEU A 103 11.58 -0.49 -18.96
C LEU A 103 10.97 -1.90 -18.98
N LEU A 104 9.71 -2.03 -18.53
CA LEU A 104 8.96 -3.30 -18.57
C LEU A 104 8.85 -3.86 -20.00
N ARG A 105 8.54 -3.02 -20.99
CA ARG A 105 8.55 -3.42 -22.41
C ARG A 105 9.94 -3.88 -22.87
N GLY A 106 10.99 -3.23 -22.38
CA GLY A 106 12.38 -3.57 -22.73
C GLY A 106 12.80 -4.97 -22.28
N VAL A 107 12.19 -5.50 -21.21
CA VAL A 107 12.46 -6.85 -20.68
C VAL A 107 11.42 -7.90 -21.10
N GLY A 108 10.47 -7.51 -21.96
CA GLY A 108 9.44 -8.42 -22.48
C GLY A 108 8.30 -8.72 -21.52
N ALA A 109 8.07 -7.90 -20.49
CA ALA A 109 6.94 -8.07 -19.57
C ALA A 109 5.59 -7.75 -20.28
N ARG A 110 4.54 -8.52 -19.98
CA ARG A 110 3.19 -8.28 -20.51
C ARG A 110 2.46 -7.29 -19.61
N VAL A 111 2.35 -6.04 -20.04
CA VAL A 111 1.66 -4.98 -19.28
C VAL A 111 0.19 -4.88 -19.69
N GLU A 112 -0.72 -4.88 -18.73
CA GLU A 112 -2.16 -4.68 -18.95
C GLU A 112 -2.75 -3.65 -17.98
N VAL A 113 -3.70 -2.84 -18.45
CA VAL A 113 -4.42 -1.89 -17.59
C VAL A 113 -5.48 -2.61 -16.76
N ALA A 114 -5.54 -2.26 -15.48
CA ALA A 114 -6.36 -2.92 -14.47
C ALA A 114 -7.53 -2.07 -13.92
N ASP A 115 -7.73 -0.83 -14.39
CA ASP A 115 -8.78 0.06 -13.87
C ASP A 115 -10.19 -0.54 -14.00
N GLY A 116 -10.80 -0.93 -12.88
CA GLY A 116 -12.19 -1.40 -12.81
C GLY A 116 -12.45 -2.71 -13.55
N VAL A 117 -11.41 -3.51 -13.80
CA VAL A 117 -11.52 -4.79 -14.51
C VAL A 117 -11.36 -5.98 -13.59
N GLU A 118 -11.66 -7.14 -14.13
CA GLU A 118 -11.38 -8.42 -13.53
C GLU A 118 -10.38 -9.20 -14.39
N ARG A 119 -9.54 -10.02 -13.74
CA ARG A 119 -8.67 -11.00 -14.38
C ARG A 119 -8.81 -12.34 -13.68
N VAL A 120 -8.81 -13.43 -14.45
CA VAL A 120 -8.94 -14.79 -13.93
C VAL A 120 -7.73 -15.60 -14.38
N PHE A 121 -7.10 -16.28 -13.42
CA PHE A 121 -5.97 -17.18 -13.62
C PHE A 121 -6.31 -18.50 -12.90
N GLY A 122 -6.61 -19.56 -13.66
CA GLY A 122 -7.19 -20.77 -13.07
C GLY A 122 -8.52 -20.46 -12.39
N ARG A 123 -8.62 -20.74 -11.10
CA ARG A 123 -9.76 -20.39 -10.23
C ARG A 123 -9.50 -19.14 -9.40
N THR A 124 -8.31 -18.55 -9.49
CA THR A 124 -7.97 -17.32 -8.79
C THR A 124 -8.48 -16.12 -9.59
N ARG A 125 -9.23 -15.26 -8.91
CA ARG A 125 -9.85 -14.07 -9.50
C ARG A 125 -9.26 -12.81 -8.87
N LEU A 126 -8.73 -11.92 -9.70
CA LEU A 126 -8.25 -10.60 -9.31
C LEU A 126 -9.29 -9.58 -9.76
N VAL A 127 -9.97 -8.95 -8.80
CA VAL A 127 -10.94 -7.89 -9.04
C VAL A 127 -10.29 -6.56 -8.67
N PHE A 128 -10.38 -5.59 -9.55
CA PHE A 128 -9.84 -4.25 -9.33
C PHE A 128 -10.95 -3.23 -9.16
N SER A 129 -10.75 -2.28 -8.25
CA SER A 129 -11.66 -1.15 -8.12
C SER A 129 -11.61 -0.27 -9.35
N LYS A 130 -12.62 0.60 -9.52
CA LYS A 130 -12.44 1.82 -10.33
C LYS A 130 -11.35 2.68 -9.70
N PRO A 131 -10.75 3.63 -10.45
CA PRO A 131 -9.80 4.58 -9.87
C PRO A 131 -10.38 5.30 -8.64
N VAL A 132 -9.66 5.19 -7.53
CA VAL A 132 -9.99 5.78 -6.23
C VAL A 132 -9.07 6.95 -5.98
N GLN A 133 -9.56 8.03 -5.37
CA GLN A 133 -8.70 9.17 -5.04
C GLN A 133 -7.57 8.75 -4.09
N HIS A 134 -6.34 9.19 -4.38
CA HIS A 134 -5.20 9.06 -3.46
C HIS A 134 -5.38 10.10 -2.34
N GLY A 135 -6.02 9.73 -1.24
CA GLY A 135 -6.24 10.62 -0.10
C GLY A 135 -7.32 11.67 -0.26
N ASN A 136 -7.21 12.76 0.51
CA ASN A 136 -8.28 13.76 0.66
C ASN A 136 -8.37 14.79 -0.49
N THR A 137 -7.48 14.72 -1.48
CA THR A 137 -7.51 15.63 -2.63
C THR A 137 -7.21 14.94 -3.97
N PRO A 138 -7.92 15.28 -5.07
CA PRO A 138 -7.64 14.72 -6.39
C PRO A 138 -6.27 15.11 -6.96
N LYS A 139 -5.57 16.09 -6.34
CA LYS A 139 -4.23 16.52 -6.76
C LYS A 139 -3.18 15.42 -6.58
N LEU A 140 -3.34 14.56 -5.57
CA LEU A 140 -2.43 13.45 -5.27
C LEU A 140 -2.53 12.32 -6.30
N GLY A 141 -3.60 12.31 -7.11
CA GLY A 141 -3.84 11.35 -8.17
C GLY A 141 -4.86 10.30 -7.74
N TYR A 142 -4.77 9.13 -8.36
CA TYR A 142 -5.68 8.02 -8.10
C TYR A 142 -4.93 6.71 -8.01
N VAL A 143 -5.47 5.79 -7.23
CA VAL A 143 -4.96 4.45 -6.97
C VAL A 143 -5.99 3.39 -7.37
N LEU A 144 -5.56 2.12 -7.39
CA LEU A 144 -6.46 0.97 -7.46
C LEU A 144 -6.41 0.17 -6.17
N ALA A 145 -7.59 -0.17 -5.64
CA ALA A 145 -7.70 -1.29 -4.74
C ALA A 145 -7.78 -2.58 -5.55
N VAL A 146 -7.26 -3.67 -4.98
CA VAL A 146 -7.28 -5.01 -5.58
C VAL A 146 -7.81 -6.01 -4.57
N ARG A 147 -8.65 -6.93 -5.03
CA ARG A 147 -9.12 -8.09 -4.26
C ARG A 147 -8.71 -9.36 -4.99
N VAL A 148 -8.01 -10.24 -4.29
CA VAL A 148 -7.67 -11.58 -4.77
C VAL A 148 -8.62 -12.58 -4.13
N GLU A 149 -9.35 -13.34 -4.93
CA GLU A 149 -10.38 -14.29 -4.50
C GLU A 149 -10.00 -15.72 -4.96
N TYR A 150 -10.15 -16.69 -4.05
CA TYR A 150 -10.00 -18.12 -4.37
C TYR A 150 -10.81 -18.95 -3.39
N GLY A 151 -11.61 -19.89 -3.90
CA GLY A 151 -12.32 -20.87 -3.07
C GLY A 151 -13.31 -20.28 -2.06
N GLY A 152 -13.87 -19.09 -2.33
CA GLY A 152 -14.78 -18.38 -1.41
C GLY A 152 -14.07 -17.48 -0.37
N GLU A 153 -12.75 -17.55 -0.28
CA GLU A 153 -11.93 -16.67 0.55
C GLU A 153 -11.38 -15.51 -0.28
N SER A 154 -11.09 -14.38 0.36
CA SER A 154 -10.45 -13.24 -0.33
C SER A 154 -9.59 -12.35 0.55
N VAL A 155 -8.58 -11.75 -0.08
CA VAL A 155 -7.71 -10.72 0.49
C VAL A 155 -7.85 -9.44 -0.34
N SER A 156 -8.15 -8.32 0.31
CA SER A 156 -8.20 -7.01 -0.34
C SER A 156 -7.05 -6.12 0.11
N PHE A 157 -6.51 -5.32 -0.82
CA PHE A 157 -5.51 -4.29 -0.58
C PHE A 157 -6.03 -2.95 -1.12
N SER A 158 -6.05 -1.90 -0.29
CA SER A 158 -6.62 -0.60 -0.68
C SER A 158 -5.72 0.27 -1.55
N SER A 159 -4.40 0.05 -1.49
CA SER A 159 -3.39 1.06 -1.85
C SER A 159 -3.49 2.33 -0.98
N ASP A 160 -2.66 3.33 -1.28
CA ASP A 160 -2.59 4.63 -0.62
C ASP A 160 -3.88 5.45 -0.78
N VAL A 161 -4.82 5.22 0.13
CA VAL A 161 -6.07 5.99 0.21
C VAL A 161 -6.03 7.06 1.31
N GLU A 162 -4.92 7.15 2.06
CA GLU A 162 -4.69 8.00 3.24
C GLU A 162 -5.75 7.81 4.33
N GLY A 163 -6.09 6.55 4.64
CA GLY A 163 -7.30 6.22 5.37
C GLY A 163 -8.50 6.17 4.43
N PRO A 164 -9.40 5.17 4.51
CA PRO A 164 -10.52 5.08 3.58
C PRO A 164 -11.48 6.26 3.80
N LEU A 165 -11.38 7.30 2.98
CA LEU A 165 -12.29 8.47 2.99
C LEU A 165 -13.51 8.28 2.09
N ASP A 166 -13.35 7.50 1.03
CA ASP A 166 -14.41 7.15 0.10
C ASP A 166 -15.06 5.83 0.50
N THR A 167 -16.37 5.86 0.76
CA THR A 167 -17.14 4.67 1.12
C THR A 167 -17.17 3.62 0.01
N TYR A 168 -16.91 4.01 -1.25
CA TYR A 168 -16.74 3.07 -2.35
C TYR A 168 -15.62 2.05 -2.08
N VAL A 169 -14.48 2.48 -1.51
CA VAL A 169 -13.37 1.57 -1.16
C VAL A 169 -13.78 0.63 -0.05
N VAL A 170 -14.49 1.17 0.95
CA VAL A 170 -15.00 0.38 2.08
C VAL A 170 -15.93 -0.72 1.57
N ASP A 171 -16.89 -0.36 0.74
CA ASP A 171 -17.84 -1.31 0.14
C ASP A 171 -17.12 -2.32 -0.76
N PHE A 172 -16.10 -1.88 -1.52
CA PHE A 172 -15.28 -2.76 -2.35
C PHE A 172 -14.51 -3.81 -1.53
N MET A 173 -14.04 -3.47 -0.34
CA MET A 173 -13.23 -4.36 0.50
C MET A 173 -14.07 -5.20 1.48
N CYS A 174 -15.28 -4.74 1.81
CA CYS A 174 -16.17 -5.42 2.74
C CYS A 174 -16.53 -6.85 2.28
N GLY A 175 -16.55 -7.80 3.21
CA GLY A 175 -16.73 -9.23 2.92
C GLY A 175 -15.44 -9.98 2.56
N SER A 176 -14.29 -9.31 2.52
CA SER A 176 -13.01 -10.02 2.46
C SER A 176 -12.65 -10.65 3.80
N ARG A 177 -11.91 -11.77 3.74
CA ARG A 177 -11.33 -12.40 4.93
C ARG A 177 -10.31 -11.45 5.56
N VAL A 178 -9.39 -10.95 4.75
CA VAL A 178 -8.36 -9.98 5.17
C VAL A 178 -8.49 -8.72 4.33
N ALA A 179 -8.50 -7.56 4.98
CA ALA A 179 -8.37 -6.26 4.33
C ALA A 179 -7.10 -5.57 4.82
N VAL A 180 -6.20 -5.25 3.90
CA VAL A 180 -4.99 -4.46 4.14
C VAL A 180 -5.23 -3.06 3.62
N VAL A 181 -5.29 -2.11 4.55
CA VAL A 181 -5.78 -0.75 4.32
C VAL A 181 -4.71 0.25 4.69
N ASP A 182 -4.53 1.27 3.87
CA ASP A 182 -3.74 2.43 4.24
C ASP A 182 -4.44 3.24 5.32
N GLY A 183 -3.76 3.53 6.43
CA GLY A 183 -4.36 4.29 7.52
C GLY A 183 -4.26 5.81 7.33
N PRO A 184 -5.03 6.62 8.08
CA PRO A 184 -4.97 8.07 7.94
C PRO A 184 -3.61 8.62 8.37
N PRO A 185 -3.01 9.58 7.64
CA PRO A 185 -1.74 10.20 7.98
C PRO A 185 -1.93 11.23 9.12
N THR A 186 -2.22 10.77 10.33
CA THR A 186 -2.52 11.61 11.51
C THR A 186 -1.43 12.63 11.82
N TYR A 187 -0.16 12.31 11.57
CA TYR A 187 0.98 13.23 11.67
C TYR A 187 0.96 14.44 10.69
N LEU A 188 -0.01 14.49 9.76
CA LEU A 188 -0.25 15.59 8.83
C LEU A 188 -1.46 16.45 9.21
N VAL A 189 -2.15 16.15 10.32
CA VAL A 189 -3.29 16.94 10.81
C VAL A 189 -2.85 18.39 11.06
N GLY A 190 -3.70 19.34 10.63
CA GLY A 190 -3.43 20.78 10.72
C GLY A 190 -2.51 21.31 9.60
N ARG A 191 -2.05 20.43 8.70
CA ARG A 191 -1.29 20.80 7.49
C ARG A 191 -2.00 20.34 6.23
N ALA A 192 -1.77 19.09 5.83
CA ALA A 192 -2.31 18.52 4.60
C ALA A 192 -3.56 17.65 4.84
N TYR A 193 -3.86 17.37 6.11
CA TYR A 193 -4.96 16.51 6.53
C TYR A 193 -5.79 17.21 7.61
N SER A 194 -7.11 17.00 7.63
CA SER A 194 -8.00 17.65 8.59
C SER A 194 -8.51 16.70 9.67
N GLU A 195 -8.91 17.25 10.82
CA GLU A 195 -9.62 16.50 11.88
C GLU A 195 -10.92 15.87 11.38
N GLY A 196 -11.56 16.49 10.39
CA GLY A 196 -12.73 15.92 9.72
C GLY A 196 -12.40 14.65 8.95
N ASP A 197 -11.30 14.67 8.20
CA ASP A 197 -10.81 13.52 7.44
C ASP A 197 -10.44 12.35 8.37
N VAL A 198 -9.84 12.64 9.53
CA VAL A 198 -9.54 11.60 10.55
C VAL A 198 -10.83 10.95 11.05
N ARG A 199 -11.87 11.72 11.36
CA ARG A 199 -13.16 11.17 11.82
C ARG A 199 -13.80 10.28 10.76
N VAL A 200 -13.83 10.72 9.50
CA VAL A 200 -14.36 9.92 8.39
C VAL A 200 -13.56 8.62 8.21
N ALA A 201 -12.22 8.71 8.23
CA ALA A 201 -11.37 7.53 8.14
C ALA A 201 -11.62 6.56 9.30
N LEU A 202 -11.78 7.04 10.52
CA LEU A 202 -12.07 6.22 11.69
C LEU A 202 -13.41 5.49 11.57
N GLU A 203 -14.47 6.19 11.17
CA GLU A 203 -15.81 5.60 10.94
C GLU A 203 -15.75 4.49 9.88
N ASN A 204 -15.02 4.73 8.80
CA ASN A 204 -14.86 3.76 7.72
C ASN A 204 -13.97 2.58 8.10
N LEU A 205 -12.92 2.80 8.90
CA LEU A 205 -12.09 1.72 9.46
C LEU A 205 -12.89 0.86 10.44
N ALA A 206 -13.75 1.47 11.28
CA ALA A 206 -14.68 0.73 12.13
C ALA A 206 -15.65 -0.12 11.30
N ARG A 207 -16.21 0.44 10.23
CA ARG A 207 -17.09 -0.29 9.30
C ARG A 207 -16.38 -1.48 8.65
N LEU A 208 -15.12 -1.32 8.24
CA LEU A 208 -14.29 -2.43 7.74
C LEU A 208 -14.04 -3.48 8.82
N ALA A 209 -13.63 -3.08 10.03
CA ALA A 209 -13.40 -4.00 11.15
C ALA A 209 -14.63 -4.86 11.46
N SER A 210 -15.84 -4.32 11.30
CA SER A 210 -17.08 -5.05 11.47
C SER A 210 -17.39 -6.07 10.36
N CYS A 211 -16.89 -5.89 9.13
CA CYS A 211 -17.24 -6.75 7.99
C CYS A 211 -16.09 -7.51 7.33
N VAL A 212 -14.91 -7.51 7.94
CA VAL A 212 -13.80 -8.42 7.60
C VAL A 212 -13.41 -9.25 8.82
N GLU A 213 -12.75 -10.39 8.61
CA GLU A 213 -12.24 -11.21 9.72
C GLU A 213 -10.98 -10.59 10.32
N THR A 214 -10.07 -10.10 9.46
CA THR A 214 -8.83 -9.43 9.87
C THR A 214 -8.68 -8.11 9.13
N LEU A 215 -8.60 -7.02 9.90
CA LEU A 215 -8.28 -5.69 9.40
C LEU A 215 -6.83 -5.36 9.69
N VAL A 216 -6.05 -5.12 8.64
CA VAL A 216 -4.69 -4.59 8.72
C VAL A 216 -4.71 -3.11 8.33
N VAL A 217 -4.15 -2.23 9.17
CA VAL A 217 -4.04 -0.79 8.91
C VAL A 217 -2.59 -0.37 9.08
N ASP A 218 -1.99 0.21 8.04
CA ASP A 218 -0.54 0.40 7.98
C ASP A 218 -0.17 1.55 7.01
N HIS A 219 1.07 1.58 6.49
CA HIS A 219 1.65 2.54 5.56
C HIS A 219 1.73 4.00 6.03
N HIS A 220 0.67 4.80 5.88
CA HIS A 220 0.69 6.21 6.34
C HIS A 220 0.53 6.33 7.85
N LEU A 221 -0.39 5.59 8.45
CA LEU A 221 -0.69 5.71 9.88
C LEU A 221 0.51 5.34 10.77
N ILE A 222 1.28 4.32 10.38
CA ILE A 222 2.44 3.85 11.16
C ILE A 222 3.65 4.81 11.12
N ARG A 223 3.52 5.94 10.43
CA ARG A 223 4.48 7.06 10.52
C ARG A 223 4.19 7.97 11.73
N ASP A 224 3.14 7.67 12.50
CA ASP A 224 2.80 8.29 13.76
C ASP A 224 3.05 7.32 14.92
N LEU A 225 3.78 7.76 15.95
CA LEU A 225 4.06 6.96 17.15
C LEU A 225 2.77 6.67 17.95
N ASN A 226 1.74 7.50 17.79
CA ASN A 226 0.48 7.39 18.51
C ASN A 226 -0.59 6.59 17.73
N TYR A 227 -0.22 5.86 16.68
CA TYR A 227 -1.16 5.05 15.88
C TYR A 227 -2.05 4.11 16.72
N VAL A 228 -1.52 3.64 17.86
CA VAL A 228 -2.20 2.76 18.81
C VAL A 228 -3.50 3.37 19.34
N GLU A 229 -3.57 4.70 19.48
CA GLU A 229 -4.80 5.36 19.94
C GLU A 229 -5.93 5.22 18.92
N LEU A 230 -5.61 5.32 17.62
CA LEU A 230 -6.59 5.09 16.56
C LEU A 230 -7.09 3.64 16.57
N PHE A 231 -6.20 2.66 16.79
CA PHE A 231 -6.61 1.26 16.91
C PHE A 231 -7.54 1.04 18.09
N ARG A 232 -7.25 1.66 19.24
CA ARG A 232 -8.12 1.62 20.42
C ARG A 232 -9.49 2.25 20.15
N GLU A 233 -9.58 3.28 19.32
CA GLU A 233 -10.87 3.87 18.93
C GLU A 233 -11.70 2.90 18.07
N VAL A 234 -11.05 2.27 17.08
CA VAL A 234 -11.71 1.23 16.28
C VAL A 234 -12.16 0.06 17.16
N GLU A 235 -11.31 -0.40 18.08
CA GLU A 235 -11.64 -1.48 19.00
C GLU A 235 -12.78 -1.11 19.96
N ARG A 236 -12.76 0.11 20.54
CA ARG A 236 -13.84 0.61 21.39
C ARG A 236 -15.19 0.63 20.68
N SER A 237 -15.20 0.95 19.39
CA SER A 237 -16.42 1.06 18.59
C SER A 237 -16.94 -0.29 18.06
N THR A 238 -16.06 -1.29 17.87
CA THR A 238 -16.42 -2.54 17.17
C THR A 238 -16.17 -3.83 17.96
N GLY A 239 -15.42 -3.76 19.07
CA GLY A 239 -14.90 -4.92 19.78
C GLY A 239 -13.81 -5.68 19.01
N ARG A 240 -13.29 -5.12 17.90
CA ARG A 240 -12.25 -5.72 17.07
C ARG A 240 -11.09 -4.75 16.88
N SER A 241 -9.90 -5.18 17.26
CA SER A 241 -8.70 -4.37 17.13
C SER A 241 -8.05 -4.60 15.75
N PRO A 242 -7.71 -3.53 15.00
CA PRO A 242 -6.86 -3.65 13.82
C PRO A 242 -5.47 -4.18 14.17
N ARG A 243 -4.71 -4.59 13.15
CA ARG A 243 -3.29 -4.95 13.26
C ARG A 243 -2.48 -4.17 12.24
N THR A 244 -1.19 -3.97 12.51
CA THR A 244 -0.21 -3.62 11.48
C THR A 244 0.19 -4.86 10.68
N ALA A 245 0.84 -4.69 9.53
CA ALA A 245 1.38 -5.80 8.75
C ALA A 245 2.45 -6.57 9.54
N ALA A 246 3.25 -5.87 10.34
CA ALA A 246 4.22 -6.50 11.25
C ALA A 246 3.53 -7.39 12.29
N GLU A 247 2.48 -6.89 12.94
CA GLU A 247 1.73 -7.66 13.95
C GLU A 247 0.98 -8.86 13.34
N LEU A 248 0.45 -8.71 12.12
CA LEU A 248 -0.11 -9.85 11.38
C LEU A 248 0.94 -10.93 11.15
N ALA A 249 2.19 -10.55 10.86
CA ALA A 249 3.33 -11.46 10.71
C ALA A 249 3.91 -11.96 12.05
N GLY A 250 3.31 -11.62 13.20
CA GLY A 250 3.81 -12.00 14.53
C GLY A 250 5.07 -11.24 14.97
N LEU A 251 5.37 -10.11 14.31
CA LEU A 251 6.50 -9.24 14.60
C LEU A 251 6.04 -8.00 15.39
N LYS A 252 6.98 -7.34 16.06
CA LYS A 252 6.75 -6.02 16.64
C LYS A 252 6.96 -4.93 15.58
N PRO A 253 6.09 -3.91 15.49
CA PRO A 253 6.29 -2.79 14.58
C PRO A 253 7.61 -2.06 14.86
N ASN A 254 8.41 -1.83 13.81
CA ASN A 254 9.66 -1.08 13.89
C ASN A 254 9.51 0.25 13.13
N LEU A 255 9.01 1.28 13.82
CA LEU A 255 8.61 2.55 13.23
C LEU A 255 9.78 3.49 12.97
N LEU A 256 10.77 3.06 12.18
CA LEU A 256 12.03 3.79 11.99
C LEU A 256 11.84 5.23 11.50
N GLU A 257 10.94 5.45 10.52
CA GLU A 257 10.67 6.80 10.00
C GLU A 257 10.00 7.70 11.06
N ALA A 258 9.05 7.16 11.83
CA ALA A 258 8.38 7.90 12.92
C ALA A 258 9.37 8.24 14.05
N ARG A 259 10.33 7.34 14.33
CA ARG A 259 11.37 7.48 15.34
C ARG A 259 12.62 8.21 14.83
N ARG A 260 12.59 8.84 13.65
CA ARG A 260 13.81 9.41 13.04
C ARG A 260 14.51 10.42 13.97
N ARG A 261 13.79 11.25 14.73
CA ARG A 261 14.40 12.14 15.74
C ARG A 261 15.20 11.37 16.79
N GLU A 262 14.59 10.33 17.36
CA GLU A 262 15.23 9.45 18.35
C GLU A 262 16.48 8.77 17.78
N LEU A 263 16.43 8.29 16.53
CA LEU A 263 17.58 7.67 15.86
C LEU A 263 18.78 8.62 15.74
N TYR A 264 18.53 9.92 15.56
CA TYR A 264 19.56 10.96 15.53
C TYR A 264 19.92 11.50 16.93
N GLY A 265 19.30 11.01 18.00
CA GLY A 265 19.50 11.52 19.36
C GLY A 265 18.93 12.91 19.61
N VAL A 266 17.98 13.36 18.78
CA VAL A 266 17.28 14.64 18.97
C VAL A 266 16.12 14.42 19.94
N SER A 267 16.18 15.05 21.12
CA SER A 267 15.06 15.09 22.07
C SER A 267 13.87 15.83 21.46
N GLU A 268 12.66 15.47 21.88
CA GLU A 268 11.48 16.33 21.67
C GLU A 268 11.60 17.54 22.61
N GLU A 269 12.41 18.53 22.25
CA GLU A 269 12.44 19.82 22.95
C GLU A 269 11.94 20.94 22.03
N GLU A 270 10.84 21.52 22.51
CA GLU A 270 10.14 22.78 22.19
C GLU A 270 9.38 22.91 20.84
#